data_AF-A0A3D5KHF7-F1
#
_entry.id   AF-A0A3D5KHF7-F1
#
_cell.length_a   1.000
_cell.length_b   1.000
_cell.length_c   1.000
_cell.angle_alpha   90.00
_cell.angle_beta   90.00
_cell.angle_gamma   90.00
#
_symmetry.space_group_name_H-M   'P 1'
#
loop_
_entity.id
_entity.type
_entity.pdbx_description
1 polymer ?
#
loop_
_entity_poly.entity_id
_entity_poly.type
_entity_poly.pdbx_seq_one_letter_code
_entity_poly.pdbx_strand_id
1 'polypeptide(L)'
;MKIEFNRTGGERKALVTAIGEVLGEKPEYKGAPTFIYQIGRFEVDKEGALIFDEGVVGEKAVKLLDELNSRGFTYVKPEGLEQGLTDNTDLLVIEIPKENFTDIALSNLEKILESKGDLIKKALGVEELPIEQTEETLRFPWFSFDEDAEKVKAYTHFITA
;
A
#
# COMPACT_ATOMS: atom_id res chain seq x y z
N MET A 1 12.35 -13.93 2.88
CA MET A 1 12.12 -12.51 2.54
C MET A 1 12.66 -11.62 3.66
N LYS A 2 13.19 -10.43 3.32
CA LYS A 2 13.70 -9.42 4.26
C LYS A 2 13.12 -8.04 3.87
N ILE A 3 12.61 -7.30 4.83
CA ILE A 3 12.03 -5.96 4.66
C ILE A 3 12.70 -4.98 5.61
N GLU A 4 13.19 -3.86 5.07
CA GLU A 4 14.00 -2.90 5.84
C GLU A 4 13.16 -1.72 6.33
N PHE A 5 12.91 -1.67 7.64
CA PHE A 5 12.24 -0.52 8.28
C PHE A 5 13.21 0.61 8.63
N ASN A 6 14.53 0.36 8.58
CA ASN A 6 15.58 1.31 8.98
C ASN A 6 15.38 1.88 10.40
N ARG A 7 14.71 1.14 11.29
CA ARG A 7 14.45 1.54 12.68
C ARG A 7 15.43 0.85 13.62
N THR A 8 16.30 1.63 14.26
CA THR A 8 17.31 1.12 15.19
C THR A 8 17.03 1.55 16.64
N GLY A 9 17.72 0.93 17.61
CA GLY A 9 17.66 1.35 19.02
C GLY A 9 16.25 1.33 19.64
N GLY A 10 15.77 2.49 20.08
CA GLY A 10 14.45 2.63 20.71
C GLY A 10 13.28 2.39 19.76
N GLU A 11 13.43 2.80 18.49
CA GLU A 11 12.41 2.61 17.47
C GLU A 11 12.29 1.13 17.06
N ARG A 12 13.40 0.39 17.10
CA ARG A 12 13.41 -1.06 16.91
C ARG A 12 12.52 -1.77 17.93
N LYS A 13 12.58 -1.35 19.20
CA LYS A 13 11.71 -1.94 20.24
C LYS A 13 10.24 -1.60 19.99
N ALA A 14 9.93 -0.38 19.56
CA ALA A 14 8.57 0.00 19.19
C ALA A 14 8.04 -0.85 18.03
N LEU A 15 8.86 -1.08 17.00
CA LEU A 15 8.54 -1.96 15.88
C LEU A 15 8.26 -3.40 16.35
N VAL A 16 9.16 -3.97 17.15
CA VAL A 16 9.03 -5.34 17.70
C VAL A 16 7.77 -5.49 18.54
N THR A 17 7.46 -4.50 19.38
CA THR A 17 6.22 -4.50 20.17
C THR A 17 4.99 -4.43 19.27
N ALA A 18 4.98 -3.53 18.27
CA ALA A 18 3.87 -3.43 17.34
C ALA A 18 3.64 -4.74 16.58
N ILE A 19 4.70 -5.38 16.09
CA ILE A 19 4.61 -6.70 15.43
C ILE A 19 4.00 -7.74 16.37
N GLY A 20 4.46 -7.79 17.63
CA GLY A 20 3.91 -8.69 18.63
C GLY A 20 2.42 -8.46 18.92
N GLU A 21 1.99 -7.20 18.99
CA GLU A 21 0.57 -6.86 19.18
C GLU A 21 -0.29 -7.27 17.99
N VAL A 22 0.17 -7.01 16.77
CA VAL A 22 -0.57 -7.35 15.55
C VAL A 22 -0.71 -8.87 15.38
N LEU A 23 0.34 -9.62 15.70
CA LEU A 23 0.33 -11.08 15.63
C LEU A 23 -0.31 -11.75 16.86
N GLY A 24 -0.51 -11.00 17.94
CA GLY A 24 -0.90 -11.54 19.24
C GLY A 24 0.18 -12.43 19.88
N GLU A 25 1.44 -12.30 19.45
CA GLU A 25 2.57 -13.11 19.90
C GLU A 25 3.58 -12.28 20.68
N LYS A 26 4.14 -12.85 21.74
CA LYS A 26 5.14 -12.13 22.55
C LYS A 26 6.51 -12.17 21.86
N PRO A 27 7.18 -11.03 21.68
CA PRO A 27 8.52 -11.01 21.14
C PRO A 27 9.54 -11.63 22.12
N GLU A 28 10.34 -12.57 21.64
CA GLU A 28 11.42 -13.21 22.36
C GLU A 28 12.78 -12.71 21.87
N TYR A 29 13.61 -12.19 22.76
CA TYR A 29 14.94 -11.71 22.42
C TYR A 29 15.97 -12.86 22.47
N LYS A 30 16.61 -13.17 21.33
CA LYS A 30 17.58 -14.27 21.20
C LYS A 30 18.97 -13.99 21.77
N GLY A 31 19.25 -12.75 22.19
CA GLY A 31 20.54 -12.39 22.77
C GLY A 31 21.70 -12.35 21.76
N ALA A 32 22.92 -12.25 22.26
CA ALA A 32 24.14 -12.21 21.43
C ALA A 32 24.51 -13.62 20.90
N PRO A 33 25.16 -13.74 19.73
CA PRO A 33 25.71 -12.66 18.89
C PRO A 33 24.73 -12.12 17.83
N THR A 34 23.51 -12.67 17.74
CA THR A 34 22.57 -12.35 16.66
C THR A 34 21.75 -11.10 16.93
N PHE A 35 21.49 -10.79 18.21
CA PHE A 35 20.67 -9.66 18.66
C PHE A 35 19.26 -9.68 18.07
N ILE A 36 18.72 -10.83 17.63
CA ILE A 36 17.42 -10.95 16.94
C ILE A 36 16.25 -10.97 17.94
N TYR A 37 15.11 -10.37 17.57
CA TYR A 37 13.83 -10.64 18.21
C TYR A 37 13.03 -11.62 17.37
N GLN A 38 12.59 -12.73 17.96
CA GLN A 38 11.68 -13.68 17.34
C GLN A 38 10.25 -13.37 17.77
N ILE A 39 9.34 -13.20 16.82
CA ILE A 39 7.89 -13.06 17.05
C ILE A 39 7.21 -14.15 16.21
N GLY A 40 7.00 -15.32 16.83
CA GLY A 40 6.52 -16.51 16.14
C GLY A 40 7.40 -16.92 14.96
N ARG A 41 6.85 -16.79 13.74
CA ARG A 41 7.54 -17.09 12.47
C ARG A 41 8.23 -15.87 11.83
N PHE A 42 8.16 -14.72 12.48
CA PHE A 42 8.83 -13.49 12.07
C PHE A 42 10.05 -13.24 12.95
N GLU A 43 11.07 -12.63 12.36
CA GLU A 43 12.30 -12.25 13.05
C GLU A 43 12.62 -10.79 12.76
N VAL A 44 13.09 -10.03 13.75
CA VAL A 44 13.56 -8.66 13.58
C VAL A 44 15.02 -8.58 13.96
N ASP A 45 15.87 -8.25 12.99
CA ASP A 45 17.32 -8.14 13.19
C ASP A 45 17.71 -6.84 13.91
N LYS A 46 19.01 -6.67 14.19
CA LYS A 46 19.58 -5.51 14.90
C LYS A 46 19.41 -4.18 14.17
N GLU A 47 19.27 -4.21 12.85
CA GLU A 47 19.13 -3.04 11.97
C GLU A 47 17.65 -2.67 11.79
N GLY A 48 16.75 -3.45 12.37
CA GLY A 48 15.30 -3.24 12.27
C GLY A 48 14.72 -3.84 10.99
N ALA A 49 15.39 -4.81 10.38
CA ALA A 49 14.82 -5.53 9.25
C ALA A 49 13.93 -6.67 9.74
N LEU A 50 12.73 -6.75 9.17
CA LEU A 50 11.79 -7.85 9.37
C LEU A 50 12.10 -8.97 8.38
N ILE A 51 12.33 -10.17 8.91
CA ILE A 51 12.71 -11.36 8.17
C ILE A 51 11.60 -12.41 8.38
N PHE A 52 11.14 -13.00 7.29
CA PHE A 52 10.14 -14.06 7.32
C PHE A 52 10.20 -14.92 6.06
N ASP A 53 9.57 -16.09 6.11
CA ASP A 53 9.42 -16.99 4.97
C ASP A 53 8.13 -16.66 4.20
N GLU A 54 8.26 -16.09 3.01
CA GLU A 54 7.12 -15.67 2.17
C GLU A 54 6.21 -16.85 1.79
N GLY A 55 6.79 -18.03 1.52
CA GLY A 55 6.01 -19.23 1.16
C GLY A 55 5.18 -19.79 2.32
N VAL A 56 5.48 -19.35 3.55
CA VAL A 56 4.83 -19.84 4.77
C VAL A 56 3.90 -18.80 5.40
N VAL A 57 4.23 -17.50 5.27
CA VAL A 57 3.48 -16.42 5.94
C VAL A 57 3.05 -15.27 5.02
N GLY A 58 3.15 -15.40 3.69
CA GLY A 58 2.84 -14.33 2.72
C GLY A 58 1.58 -13.51 3.02
N GLU A 59 0.41 -14.14 3.12
CA GLU A 59 -0.85 -13.44 3.43
C GLU A 59 -0.86 -12.73 4.80
N LYS A 60 -0.23 -13.35 5.81
CA LYS A 60 -0.11 -12.76 7.16
C LYS A 60 0.91 -11.62 7.17
N ALA A 61 1.97 -11.73 6.39
CA ALA A 61 3.01 -10.72 6.27
C ALA A 61 2.44 -9.46 5.60
N VAL A 62 1.63 -9.61 4.55
CA VAL A 62 0.92 -8.48 3.93
C VAL A 62 0.05 -7.74 4.95
N LYS A 63 -0.84 -8.45 5.67
CA LYS A 63 -1.69 -7.79 6.69
C LYS A 63 -0.89 -7.11 7.80
N LEU A 64 0.21 -7.74 8.23
CA LEU A 64 1.11 -7.17 9.22
C LEU A 64 1.75 -5.87 8.72
N LEU A 65 2.23 -5.86 7.48
CA LEU A 65 2.91 -4.71 6.90
C LEU A 65 1.96 -3.53 6.66
N ASP A 66 0.71 -3.79 6.29
CA ASP A 66 -0.34 -2.77 6.14
C ASP A 66 -0.66 -2.10 7.48
N GLU A 67 -0.93 -2.89 8.51
CA GLU A 67 -1.20 -2.41 9.87
C GLU A 67 0.00 -1.65 10.46
N LEU A 68 1.23 -2.09 10.21
CA LEU A 68 2.44 -1.37 10.61
C LEU A 68 2.55 -0.02 9.89
N ASN A 69 2.20 0.04 8.60
CA ASN A 69 2.18 1.28 7.84
C ASN A 69 1.12 2.25 8.37
N SER A 70 -0.09 1.77 8.71
CA SER A 70 -1.13 2.58 9.37
C SER A 70 -0.68 3.14 10.73
N ARG A 71 0.22 2.43 11.43
CA ARG A 71 0.84 2.87 12.69
C ARG A 71 2.06 3.80 12.49
N GLY A 72 2.38 4.16 11.25
CA GLY A 72 3.48 5.08 10.90
C GLY A 72 4.86 4.41 10.77
N PHE A 73 4.92 3.07 10.75
CA PHE A 73 6.16 2.34 10.46
C PHE A 73 6.35 2.22 8.94
N THR A 74 7.06 3.18 8.38
CA THR A 74 7.50 3.12 6.98
C THR A 74 8.64 2.11 6.80
N TYR A 75 8.68 1.46 5.65
CA TYR A 75 9.74 0.55 5.25
C TYR A 75 10.11 0.75 3.78
N VAL A 76 11.36 0.41 3.44
CA VAL A 76 11.83 0.38 2.06
C VAL A 76 11.34 -0.93 1.45
N LYS A 77 10.43 -0.84 0.48
CA LYS A 77 10.02 -1.99 -0.33
C LYS A 77 11.24 -2.44 -1.15
N PRO A 78 11.73 -3.68 -0.99
CA PRO A 78 12.75 -4.22 -1.88
C PRO A 78 12.23 -4.25 -3.33
N GLU A 79 13.09 -3.91 -4.29
CA GLU A 79 12.80 -4.08 -5.73
C GLU A 79 12.46 -5.55 -6.00
N GLY A 80 11.17 -5.84 -6.21
CA GLY A 80 10.63 -7.21 -6.29
C GLY A 80 9.44 -7.47 -5.35
N LEU A 81 9.17 -6.58 -4.39
CA LEU A 81 7.87 -6.45 -3.72
C LEU A 81 7.01 -5.39 -4.44
N GLU A 82 6.92 -5.51 -5.76
CA GLU A 82 5.75 -5.01 -6.48
C GLU A 82 4.70 -6.10 -6.34
N GLN A 83 3.48 -5.73 -5.93
CA GLN A 83 2.35 -6.60 -5.56
C GLN A 83 2.24 -6.92 -4.07
N GLY A 84 1.57 -6.03 -3.32
CA GLY A 84 0.87 -6.48 -2.12
C GLY A 84 0.60 -5.50 -1.00
N LEU A 85 1.15 -4.27 -1.01
CA LEU A 85 1.09 -3.40 0.19
C LEU A 85 0.71 -1.94 -0.04
N THR A 86 0.27 -1.66 -1.23
CA THR A 86 -1.00 -0.96 -1.40
C THR A 86 -1.85 -1.99 -2.11
N ASP A 87 -3.15 -2.05 -1.82
CA ASP A 87 -4.13 -2.70 -2.69
C ASP A 87 -3.70 -2.56 -4.15
N ASN A 88 -4.04 -3.55 -4.99
CA ASN A 88 -4.03 -3.49 -6.47
C ASN A 88 -2.90 -4.23 -7.20
N THR A 89 -2.92 -5.56 -7.10
CA THR A 89 -2.21 -6.40 -8.07
C THR A 89 -2.86 -6.40 -9.46
N ASP A 90 -4.05 -5.84 -9.61
CA ASP A 90 -4.71 -5.64 -10.89
C ASP A 90 -5.50 -4.32 -10.87
N LEU A 91 -4.88 -3.16 -10.66
CA LEU A 91 -5.52 -1.90 -11.10
C LEU A 91 -4.81 -1.28 -12.29
N LEU A 92 -5.64 -0.87 -13.23
CA LEU A 92 -5.32 0.07 -14.27
C LEU A 92 -5.33 1.49 -13.67
N VAL A 93 -4.14 2.09 -13.58
CA VAL A 93 -3.98 3.49 -13.21
C VAL A 93 -3.97 4.34 -14.49
N ILE A 94 -4.91 5.28 -14.59
CA ILE A 94 -4.95 6.24 -15.70
C ILE A 94 -4.27 7.52 -15.23
N GLU A 95 -3.28 8.00 -15.99
CA GLU A 95 -2.56 9.24 -15.70
C GLU A 95 -2.93 10.31 -16.73
N ILE A 96 -3.34 11.50 -16.27
CA ILE A 96 -3.55 12.66 -17.14
C ILE A 96 -2.56 13.78 -16.76
N PRO A 97 -1.87 14.40 -17.75
CA PRO A 97 -1.04 15.57 -17.51
C PRO A 97 -1.86 16.72 -16.90
N LYS A 98 -1.34 17.33 -15.84
CA LYS A 98 -1.94 18.52 -15.23
C LYS A 98 -2.03 19.69 -16.19
N GLU A 99 -1.21 19.74 -17.23
CA GLU A 99 -1.28 20.75 -18.28
C GLU A 99 -2.67 20.84 -18.93
N ASN A 100 -3.40 19.72 -18.97
CA ASN A 100 -4.77 19.66 -19.48
C ASN A 100 -5.85 19.95 -18.41
N PHE A 101 -5.47 19.99 -17.13
CA PHE A 101 -6.36 20.24 -15.99
C PHE A 101 -6.13 21.64 -15.41
N THR A 102 -7.04 22.55 -15.72
CA THR A 102 -7.11 23.85 -15.03
C THR A 102 -7.58 23.66 -13.58
N ASP A 103 -7.23 24.54 -12.64
CA ASP A 103 -7.75 24.52 -11.25
C ASP A 103 -9.28 24.40 -11.18
N ILE A 104 -9.98 24.98 -12.15
CA ILE A 104 -11.44 24.90 -12.28
C ILE A 104 -11.90 23.47 -12.60
N ALA A 105 -11.17 22.77 -13.47
CA ALA A 105 -11.47 21.37 -13.83
C ALA A 105 -11.25 20.43 -12.64
N LEU A 106 -10.21 20.68 -11.84
CA LEU A 106 -9.96 19.96 -10.58
C LEU A 106 -11.09 20.18 -9.57
N SER A 107 -11.48 21.43 -9.33
CA SER A 107 -12.57 21.73 -8.39
C SER A 107 -13.92 21.17 -8.86
N ASN A 108 -14.15 21.12 -10.18
CA ASN A 108 -15.33 20.48 -10.74
C ASN A 108 -15.30 18.96 -10.59
N LEU A 109 -14.13 18.33 -10.78
CA LEU A 109 -13.93 16.90 -10.57
C LEU A 109 -14.22 16.51 -9.11
N GLU A 110 -13.71 17.28 -8.14
CA GLU A 110 -14.01 17.08 -6.72
C GLU A 110 -15.52 17.20 -6.44
N LYS A 111 -16.20 18.22 -6.98
CA LYS A 111 -17.66 18.38 -6.82
C LYS A 111 -18.46 17.23 -7.46
N ILE A 112 -17.98 16.68 -8.57
CA ILE A 112 -18.60 15.52 -9.22
C ILE A 112 -18.41 14.29 -8.34
N LEU A 113 -17.24 14.09 -7.75
CA LEU A 113 -16.98 13.01 -6.80
C LEU A 113 -17.80 13.15 -5.52
N GLU A 114 -17.97 14.36 -4.99
CA GLU A 114 -18.83 14.59 -3.83
C GLU A 114 -20.32 14.33 -4.14
N SER A 115 -20.79 14.73 -5.31
CA SER A 115 -22.21 14.63 -5.66
C SER A 115 -22.63 13.32 -6.33
N LYS A 116 -21.69 12.61 -6.96
CA LYS A 116 -21.93 11.39 -7.75
C LYS A 116 -20.95 10.25 -7.43
N GLY A 117 -20.04 10.43 -6.48
CA GLY A 117 -19.06 9.43 -6.10
C GLY A 117 -19.70 8.10 -5.72
N ASP A 118 -20.81 8.09 -4.98
CA ASP A 118 -21.53 6.86 -4.63
C ASP A 118 -22.05 6.08 -5.85
N LEU A 119 -22.44 6.79 -6.91
CA LEU A 119 -22.88 6.17 -8.15
C LEU A 119 -21.70 5.61 -8.94
N ILE A 120 -20.58 6.34 -8.96
CA ILE A 120 -19.32 5.93 -9.61
C ILE A 120 -18.74 4.70 -8.91
N LYS A 121 -18.68 4.72 -7.57
CA LYS A 121 -18.30 3.60 -6.71
C LYS A 121 -19.11 2.35 -7.03
N LYS A 122 -20.44 2.47 -7.11
CA LYS A 122 -21.32 1.34 -7.48
C LYS A 122 -21.11 0.86 -8.92
N ALA A 123 -20.83 1.77 -9.86
CA ALA A 123 -20.62 1.41 -11.26
C ALA A 123 -19.26 0.71 -11.49
N LEU A 124 -18.23 1.13 -10.76
CA LEU A 124 -16.88 0.57 -10.83
C LEU A 124 -16.68 -0.61 -9.86
N GLY A 125 -17.58 -0.80 -8.88
CA GLY A 125 -17.46 -1.83 -7.86
C GLY A 125 -16.39 -1.54 -6.80
N VAL A 126 -16.01 -0.27 -6.63
CA VAL A 126 -14.96 0.16 -5.68
C VAL A 126 -15.56 0.88 -4.48
N GLU A 127 -14.94 0.72 -3.31
CA GLU A 127 -15.39 1.38 -2.08
C GLU A 127 -14.89 2.84 -1.98
N GLU A 128 -13.76 3.13 -2.63
CA GLU A 128 -13.09 4.43 -2.59
C GLU A 128 -12.62 4.88 -3.98
N LEU A 129 -12.55 6.20 -4.17
CA LEU A 129 -12.12 6.84 -5.42
C LEU A 129 -10.98 7.82 -5.12
N PRO A 130 -9.81 7.34 -4.64
CA PRO A 130 -8.69 8.21 -4.36
C PRO A 130 -8.14 8.81 -5.66
N ILE A 131 -7.84 10.12 -5.66
CA ILE A 131 -7.11 10.76 -6.75
C ILE A 131 -5.72 11.06 -6.21
N GLU A 132 -4.68 10.54 -6.87
CA GLU A 132 -3.31 10.91 -6.53
C GLU A 132 -2.91 12.10 -7.39
N GLN A 133 -2.41 13.14 -6.74
CA GLN A 133 -1.92 14.33 -7.42
C GLN A 133 -0.40 14.37 -7.32
N THR A 134 0.28 14.23 -8.45
CA THR A 134 1.74 14.39 -8.57
C THR A 134 2.07 15.82 -9.03
N GLU A 135 3.35 16.20 -9.04
CA GLU A 135 3.81 17.52 -9.52
C GLU A 135 3.37 17.76 -10.98
N GLU A 136 3.41 16.73 -11.83
CA GLU A 136 3.16 16.84 -13.27
C GLU A 136 1.85 16.19 -13.73
N THR A 137 1.30 15.21 -13.00
CA THR A 137 0.16 14.39 -13.43
C THR A 137 -0.88 14.18 -12.34
N LEU A 138 -2.09 13.82 -12.77
CA LEU A 138 -3.18 13.31 -11.93
C LEU A 138 -3.36 11.83 -12.22
N ARG A 139 -3.42 11.01 -11.17
CA ARG A 139 -3.55 9.56 -11.27
C ARG A 139 -4.87 9.10 -10.70
N PHE A 140 -5.50 8.17 -11.42
CA PHE A 140 -6.81 7.61 -11.11
C PHE A 140 -6.70 6.09 -10.91
N PRO A 141 -6.28 5.63 -9.71
CA PRO A 141 -6.24 4.21 -9.36
C PRO A 141 -7.65 3.71 -8.98
N TRP A 142 -8.60 3.77 -9.92
CA TRP A 142 -10.01 3.40 -9.70
C TRP A 142 -10.42 2.10 -10.40
N PHE A 143 -9.66 1.66 -11.40
CA PHE A 143 -10.12 0.64 -12.34
C PHE A 143 -9.37 -0.65 -12.12
N SER A 144 -10.07 -1.77 -12.05
CA SER A 144 -9.42 -3.07 -12.14
C SER A 144 -8.81 -3.27 -13.52
N PHE A 145 -7.58 -3.78 -13.55
CA PHE A 145 -6.94 -4.24 -14.76
C PHE A 145 -7.61 -5.53 -15.21
N ASP A 146 -8.67 -5.37 -16.01
CA ASP A 146 -9.26 -6.46 -16.78
C ASP A 146 -8.45 -6.65 -18.08
N GLU A 147 -8.20 -7.89 -18.51
CA GLU A 147 -7.62 -8.21 -19.84
C GLU A 147 -8.54 -7.83 -21.03
N ASP A 148 -9.67 -7.15 -20.76
CA ASP A 148 -10.68 -6.74 -21.74
C ASP A 148 -10.37 -5.33 -22.29
N ALA A 149 -9.95 -5.28 -23.56
CA ALA A 149 -9.60 -4.04 -24.24
C ALA A 149 -10.77 -3.05 -24.42
N GLU A 150 -12.02 -3.54 -24.50
CA GLU A 150 -13.20 -2.66 -24.61
C GLU A 150 -13.47 -1.96 -23.29
N LYS A 151 -13.32 -2.67 -22.15
CA LYS A 151 -13.40 -2.06 -20.81
C LYS A 151 -12.30 -1.02 -20.59
N VAL A 152 -11.05 -1.33 -20.92
CA VAL A 152 -9.92 -0.38 -20.78
C VAL A 152 -10.17 0.90 -21.58
N LYS A 153 -10.72 0.76 -22.80
CA LYS A 153 -11.09 1.90 -23.62
C LYS A 153 -12.24 2.72 -23.01
N ALA A 154 -13.24 2.06 -22.44
CA ALA A 154 -14.33 2.73 -21.74
C ALA A 154 -13.85 3.48 -20.49
N TYR A 155 -12.94 2.89 -19.71
CA TYR A 155 -12.32 3.52 -18.54
C TYR A 155 -11.50 4.75 -18.93
N THR A 156 -10.71 4.64 -20.01
CA THR A 156 -9.96 5.78 -20.56
C THR A 156 -10.90 6.88 -21.00
N HIS A 157 -11.95 6.55 -21.76
CA HIS A 157 -12.93 7.53 -22.20
C HIS A 157 -13.63 8.21 -21.01
N PHE A 158 -13.98 7.46 -19.96
CA PHE A 158 -14.63 8.00 -18.76
C PHE A 158 -13.80 9.09 -18.06
N ILE A 159 -12.47 8.96 -18.04
CA ILE A 159 -11.57 9.93 -17.40
C ILE A 159 -11.20 11.09 -18.35
N THR A 160 -11.16 10.85 -19.67
CA THR A 160 -10.75 11.87 -20.65
C THR A 160 -11.89 12.65 -21.33
N ALA A 161 -13.16 12.24 -21.16
CA ALA A 161 -14.33 12.85 -21.79
C ALA A 161 -14.72 14.19 -21.15
#